data_AF-A0A1V5CZV9-F1
#
_entry.id   AF-A0A1V5CZV9-F1
#
_cell.length_a   1.000
_cell.length_b   1.000
_cell.length_c   1.000
_cell.angle_alpha   90.00
_cell.angle_beta   90.00
_cell.angle_gamma   90.00
#
_symmetry.space_group_name_H-M   'P 1'
#
loop_
_entity.id
_entity.type
_entity.pdbx_description
1 polymer ?
#
loop_
_entity_poly.entity_id
_entity_poly.type
_entity_poly.pdbx_seq_one_letter_code
_entity_poly.pdbx_strand_id
1 'polypeptide(L)'
;MHEPSNDLERKLMLAADEPASRPEFYKTLMASDIFVLGFTDSDGEGVKTIPAGAKLSIVNWEKNDGTPVIPFFTSLEALQRSLKEESKFVALPARNFFELTLGSFLVLNPASPYGKEFFPNEVQALLETGMNNAPQTRVVQEIRGNKGRPLNYHWGNKGRK
;
A
#
# COMPACT_ATOMS: atom_id res chain seq x y z
N MET A 1 -22.57 -15.52 3.21
CA MET A 1 -21.59 -14.64 3.86
C MET A 1 -20.22 -15.16 3.47
N HIS A 2 -19.25 -14.27 3.23
CA HIS A 2 -17.86 -14.67 3.02
C HIS A 2 -17.26 -14.93 4.41
N GLU A 3 -16.77 -16.14 4.65
CA GLU A 3 -16.07 -16.50 5.88
C GLU A 3 -14.56 -16.30 5.70
N PRO A 4 -13.87 -15.65 6.66
CA PRO A 4 -12.43 -15.40 6.54
C PRO A 4 -11.62 -16.70 6.59
N SER A 5 -10.67 -16.85 5.66
CA SER A 5 -9.80 -18.03 5.58
C SER A 5 -8.72 -18.06 6.68
N ASN A 6 -8.37 -16.90 7.27
CA ASN A 6 -7.35 -16.77 8.31
C ASN A 6 -7.51 -15.48 9.13
N ASP A 7 -6.66 -15.29 10.16
CA ASP A 7 -6.70 -14.10 11.04
C ASP A 7 -6.46 -12.79 10.26
N LEU A 8 -5.57 -12.79 9.27
CA LEU A 8 -5.30 -11.62 8.44
C LEU A 8 -6.55 -11.19 7.64
N GLU A 9 -7.24 -12.14 7.01
CA GLU A 9 -8.47 -11.87 6.26
C GLU A 9 -9.62 -11.46 7.18
N ARG A 10 -9.73 -12.08 8.37
CA ARG A 10 -10.69 -11.65 9.40
C ARG A 10 -10.47 -10.20 9.81
N LYS A 11 -9.20 -9.80 10.02
CA LYS A 11 -8.85 -8.42 10.38
C LYS A 11 -9.05 -7.44 9.23
N LEU A 12 -8.83 -7.87 7.98
CA LEU A 12 -9.16 -7.08 6.80
C LEU A 12 -10.66 -6.76 6.77
N MET A 13 -11.51 -7.77 6.98
CA MET A 13 -12.97 -7.59 7.03
C MET A 13 -13.38 -6.63 8.15
N LEU A 14 -12.89 -6.85 9.38
CA LEU A 14 -13.16 -5.96 10.51
C LEU A 14 -12.71 -4.52 10.25
N ALA A 15 -11.53 -4.32 9.66
CA ALA A 15 -10.99 -3.00 9.36
C ALA A 15 -11.74 -2.24 8.24
N ALA A 16 -12.46 -2.97 7.38
CA ALA A 16 -13.31 -2.40 6.35
C ALA A 16 -14.56 -1.76 6.97
N ASP A 17 -15.20 -2.45 7.93
CA ASP A 17 -16.42 -1.99 8.60
C ASP A 17 -16.14 -1.07 9.79
N GLU A 18 -15.04 -1.30 10.52
CA GLU A 18 -14.70 -0.62 11.77
C GLU A 18 -13.35 0.12 11.65
N PRO A 19 -13.35 1.47 11.52
CA PRO A 19 -12.11 2.23 11.40
C PRO A 19 -11.13 2.05 12.56
N ALA A 20 -11.63 1.75 13.77
CA ALA A 20 -10.82 1.49 14.96
C ALA A 20 -10.01 0.19 14.88
N SER A 21 -10.41 -0.75 14.02
CA SER A 21 -9.77 -2.06 13.85
C SER A 21 -8.62 -2.03 12.82
N ARG A 22 -8.46 -0.91 12.09
CA ARG A 22 -7.41 -0.72 11.07
C ARG A 22 -5.98 -0.88 11.59
N PRO A 23 -5.59 -0.33 12.76
CA PRO A 23 -4.23 -0.48 13.26
C PRO A 23 -3.85 -1.95 13.47
N GLU A 24 -4.80 -2.77 13.95
CA GLU A 24 -4.56 -4.19 14.16
C GLU A 24 -4.44 -4.95 12.84
N PHE A 25 -5.27 -4.61 11.84
CA PHE A 25 -5.14 -5.16 10.49
C PHE A 25 -3.75 -4.92 9.91
N TYR A 26 -3.26 -3.68 9.89
CA TYR A 26 -1.96 -3.41 9.31
C TYR A 26 -0.82 -4.04 10.11
N LYS A 27 -0.93 -4.10 11.45
CA LYS A 27 0.04 -4.82 12.28
C LYS A 27 0.11 -6.30 11.91
N THR A 28 -1.04 -6.96 11.77
CA THR A 28 -1.09 -8.37 11.34
C THR A 28 -0.58 -8.54 9.92
N LEU A 29 -0.95 -7.65 9.00
CA LEU A 29 -0.47 -7.68 7.61
C LEU A 29 1.06 -7.62 7.55
N MET A 30 1.67 -6.66 8.24
CA MET A 30 3.13 -6.49 8.27
C MET A 30 3.88 -7.65 8.92
N ALA A 31 3.19 -8.52 9.67
CA ALA A 31 3.74 -9.70 10.33
C ALA A 31 3.37 -11.02 9.61
N SER A 32 2.63 -10.97 8.50
CA SER A 32 2.13 -12.16 7.80
C SER A 32 2.91 -12.44 6.52
N ASP A 33 2.90 -13.70 6.12
CA ASP A 33 3.18 -14.10 4.75
C ASP A 33 1.95 -13.86 3.89
N ILE A 34 2.18 -13.37 2.67
CA ILE A 34 1.15 -13.09 1.66
C ILE A 34 1.47 -13.86 0.38
N PHE A 35 0.49 -13.95 -0.51
CA PHE A 35 0.63 -14.62 -1.79
C PHE A 35 0.60 -13.61 -2.93
N VAL A 36 1.46 -13.80 -3.93
CA VAL A 36 1.58 -12.90 -5.09
C VAL A 36 1.66 -13.74 -6.36
N LEU A 37 1.03 -13.26 -7.43
CA LEU A 37 1.16 -13.86 -8.75
C LEU A 37 2.53 -13.55 -9.33
N GLY A 38 3.28 -14.61 -9.65
CA GLY A 38 4.65 -14.47 -10.05
C GLY A 38 5.45 -15.75 -9.89
N PHE A 39 6.72 -15.66 -10.24
CA PHE A 39 7.68 -16.74 -10.10
C PHE A 39 9.07 -16.19 -9.83
N THR A 40 9.93 -17.04 -9.28
CA THR A 40 11.35 -16.76 -9.15
C THR A 40 12.13 -17.56 -10.17
N ASP A 41 13.30 -17.06 -10.55
CA ASP A 41 14.23 -17.76 -11.46
C ASP A 41 14.80 -19.06 -10.85
N SER A 42 14.59 -19.30 -9.56
CA SER A 42 14.92 -20.55 -8.87
C SER A 42 13.89 -21.63 -9.19
N ASP A 43 14.34 -22.67 -9.90
CA ASP A 43 13.55 -23.86 -10.26
C ASP A 43 13.13 -24.65 -9.01
N GLY A 44 11.91 -24.39 -8.54
CA GLY A 44 11.21 -25.21 -7.58
C GLY A 44 9.72 -24.92 -7.65
N GLU A 45 8.90 -25.93 -7.96
CA GLU A 45 7.45 -25.80 -7.91
C GLU A 45 7.02 -25.38 -6.50
N GLY A 46 6.28 -24.26 -6.40
CA GLY A 46 5.75 -23.78 -5.13
C GLY A 46 6.78 -23.12 -4.21
N VAL A 47 7.55 -22.15 -4.72
CA VAL A 47 8.48 -21.35 -3.92
C VAL A 47 7.73 -20.64 -2.78
N LYS A 48 7.85 -21.20 -1.58
CA LYS A 48 7.32 -20.63 -0.32
C LYS A 48 8.21 -19.53 0.26
N THR A 49 9.40 -19.32 -0.29
CA THR A 49 10.35 -18.31 0.20
C THR A 49 11.30 -17.93 -0.92
N ILE A 50 11.42 -16.64 -1.21
CA ILE A 50 12.33 -16.13 -2.24
C ILE A 50 13.78 -16.29 -1.76
N PRO A 51 14.64 -17.05 -2.45
CA PRO A 51 16.05 -17.13 -2.08
C PRO A 51 16.73 -15.77 -2.19
N ALA A 52 17.68 -15.49 -1.30
CA ALA A 52 18.44 -14.24 -1.34
C ALA A 52 19.18 -14.10 -2.69
N GLY A 53 18.92 -13.01 -3.42
CA GLY A 53 19.48 -12.75 -4.74
C GLY A 53 18.69 -13.32 -5.93
N ALA A 54 17.61 -14.05 -5.69
CA ALA A 54 16.70 -14.46 -6.77
C ALA A 54 15.92 -13.25 -7.31
N LYS A 55 15.72 -13.19 -8.64
CA LYS A 55 14.82 -12.20 -9.22
C LYS A 55 13.38 -12.69 -9.08
N LEU A 56 12.53 -11.82 -8.57
CA LEU A 56 11.09 -12.04 -8.50
C LEU A 56 10.44 -11.38 -9.72
N SER A 57 9.78 -12.20 -10.55
CA SER A 57 8.92 -11.70 -11.63
C SER A 57 7.49 -11.66 -11.11
N ILE A 58 6.91 -10.46 -11.04
CA ILE A 58 5.55 -10.21 -10.53
C ILE A 58 4.61 -9.89 -11.71
N VAL A 59 3.38 -10.41 -11.64
CA VAL A 59 2.33 -10.09 -12.61
C VAL A 59 1.66 -8.76 -12.23
N ASN A 60 1.61 -7.84 -13.18
CA ASN A 60 0.86 -6.58 -13.03
C ASN A 60 -0.49 -6.72 -13.73
N TRP A 61 -1.54 -6.23 -13.09
CA TRP A 61 -2.85 -6.06 -13.68
C TRP A 61 -3.07 -4.59 -14.04
N GLU A 62 -4.08 -4.33 -14.85
CA GLU A 62 -4.47 -2.97 -15.23
C GLU A 62 -5.87 -2.70 -14.68
N LYS A 63 -6.04 -1.55 -14.03
CA LYS A 63 -7.37 -1.05 -13.69
C LYS A 63 -8.09 -0.57 -14.96
N ASN A 64 -9.40 -0.36 -14.86
CA ASN A 64 -10.20 0.16 -15.98
C ASN A 64 -9.73 1.52 -16.51
N ASP A 65 -8.97 2.28 -15.71
CA ASP A 65 -8.41 3.59 -16.07
C ASP A 65 -6.99 3.52 -16.66
N GLY A 66 -6.44 2.31 -16.87
CA GLY A 66 -5.09 2.11 -17.38
C GLY A 66 -4.00 2.09 -16.29
N THR A 67 -4.34 2.31 -15.02
CA THR A 67 -3.35 2.32 -13.95
C THR A 67 -2.83 0.92 -13.67
N PRO A 68 -1.50 0.67 -13.74
CA PRO A 68 -0.94 -0.62 -13.38
C PRO A 68 -1.03 -0.84 -11.87
N VAL A 69 -1.50 -2.02 -11.49
CA VAL A 69 -1.63 -2.46 -10.10
C VAL A 69 -1.06 -3.84 -9.90
N ILE A 70 -0.53 -4.09 -8.70
CA ILE A 70 -0.02 -5.40 -8.33
C ILE A 70 -1.00 -6.06 -7.35
N PRO A 71 -1.66 -7.16 -7.75
CA PRO A 71 -2.53 -7.91 -6.85
C PRO A 71 -1.71 -8.76 -5.87
N PHE A 72 -2.13 -8.78 -4.62
CA PHE A 72 -1.61 -9.68 -3.59
C PHE A 72 -2.73 -10.20 -2.69
N PHE A 73 -2.49 -11.29 -1.98
CA PHE A 73 -3.56 -12.08 -1.37
C PHE A 73 -3.25 -12.51 0.06
N THR A 74 -4.29 -12.52 0.89
CA THR A 74 -4.23 -12.99 2.29
C THR A 74 -4.11 -14.51 2.40
N SER A 75 -4.56 -15.24 1.38
CA SER A 75 -4.64 -16.70 1.37
C SER A 75 -4.58 -17.26 -0.05
N LEU A 76 -4.24 -18.55 -0.18
CA LEU A 76 -4.32 -19.25 -1.45
C LEU A 76 -5.76 -19.30 -1.98
N GLU A 77 -6.74 -19.42 -1.10
CA GLU A 77 -8.16 -19.40 -1.44
C GLU A 77 -8.58 -18.03 -2.04
N ALA A 78 -8.11 -16.92 -1.47
CA ALA A 78 -8.33 -15.58 -2.03
C ALA A 78 -7.67 -15.40 -3.40
N LEU A 79 -6.47 -15.96 -3.58
CA LEU A 79 -5.76 -15.97 -4.86
C LEU A 79 -6.54 -16.77 -5.91
N GLN A 80 -6.93 -18.01 -5.60
CA GLN A 80 -7.65 -18.90 -6.51
C GLN A 80 -8.99 -18.31 -6.96
N ARG A 81 -9.73 -17.62 -6.07
CA ARG A 81 -10.97 -16.91 -6.42
C ARG A 81 -10.77 -15.79 -7.45
N SER A 82 -9.55 -15.27 -7.56
CA SER A 82 -9.21 -14.16 -8.45
C SER A 82 -8.64 -14.64 -9.79
N LEU A 83 -8.40 -15.95 -9.95
CA LEU A 83 -7.84 -16.55 -11.15
C LEU A 83 -8.90 -17.21 -12.02
N LYS A 84 -8.73 -17.12 -13.34
CA LYS A 84 -9.51 -17.86 -14.34
C LYS A 84 -8.77 -19.09 -14.87
N GLU A 85 -7.45 -19.11 -14.70
CA GLU A 85 -6.53 -20.11 -15.21
C GLU A 85 -5.43 -20.38 -14.18
N GLU A 86 -4.76 -21.52 -14.33
CA GLU A 86 -3.62 -21.85 -13.47
C GLU A 86 -2.50 -20.83 -13.67
N SER A 87 -1.95 -20.32 -12.56
CA SER A 87 -0.89 -19.32 -12.57
C SER A 87 0.13 -19.64 -11.49
N LYS A 88 1.40 -19.32 -11.76
CA LYS A 88 2.46 -19.42 -10.76
C LYS A 88 2.25 -18.34 -9.70
N PHE A 89 2.52 -18.71 -8.46
CA PHE A 89 2.49 -17.80 -7.33
C PHE A 89 3.68 -18.03 -6.42
N VAL A 90 3.98 -17.02 -5.61
CA VAL A 90 5.02 -17.05 -4.58
C VAL A 90 4.39 -16.62 -3.27
N ALA A 91 4.79 -17.29 -2.18
CA ALA A 91 4.51 -16.82 -0.83
C ALA A 91 5.76 -16.11 -0.27
N LEU A 92 5.56 -14.96 0.37
CA LEU A 92 6.63 -14.16 0.95
C LEU A 92 6.13 -13.26 2.07
N PRO A 93 6.99 -12.82 3.00
CA PRO A 93 6.63 -11.83 4.00
C PRO A 93 6.10 -10.55 3.36
N ALA A 94 5.00 -10.00 3.88
CA ALA A 94 4.40 -8.77 3.36
C ALA A 94 5.38 -7.59 3.35
N ARG A 95 6.24 -7.49 4.37
CA ARG A 95 7.30 -6.47 4.43
C ARG A 95 8.23 -6.54 3.22
N ASN A 96 8.73 -7.73 2.88
CA ASN A 96 9.62 -7.91 1.73
C ASN A 96 8.91 -7.54 0.42
N PHE A 97 7.64 -7.94 0.28
CA PHE A 97 6.83 -7.58 -0.88
C PHE A 97 6.68 -6.05 -1.03
N PHE A 98 6.39 -5.34 0.07
CA PHE A 98 6.26 -3.89 0.07
C PHE A 98 7.58 -3.17 -0.26
N GLU A 99 8.72 -3.68 0.22
CA GLU A 99 10.03 -3.15 -0.13
C GLU A 99 10.33 -3.30 -1.63
N LEU A 100 9.97 -4.45 -2.22
CA LEU A 100 10.15 -4.74 -3.65
C LEU A 100 9.21 -3.93 -4.57
N THR A 101 8.11 -3.40 -4.03
CA THR A 101 7.04 -2.74 -4.81
C THR A 101 6.85 -1.27 -4.45
N LEU A 102 7.87 -0.66 -3.84
CA LEU A 102 7.90 0.79 -3.60
C LEU A 102 7.63 1.57 -4.88
N GLY A 103 6.69 2.52 -4.82
CA GLY A 103 6.28 3.32 -5.98
C GLY A 103 5.12 2.73 -6.79
N SER A 104 4.71 1.48 -6.55
CA SER A 104 3.59 0.83 -7.25
C SER A 104 2.27 0.97 -6.50
N PHE A 105 1.16 0.92 -7.23
CA PHE A 105 -0.17 0.73 -6.66
C PHE A 105 -0.41 -0.76 -6.41
N LEU A 106 -0.93 -1.11 -5.24
CA LEU A 106 -1.20 -2.51 -4.87
C LEU A 106 -2.67 -2.70 -4.55
N VAL A 107 -3.18 -3.93 -4.75
CA VAL A 107 -4.55 -4.29 -4.37
C VAL A 107 -4.54 -5.63 -3.63
N LEU A 108 -5.03 -5.62 -2.40
CA LEU A 108 -5.22 -6.80 -1.57
C LEU A 108 -6.58 -7.43 -1.86
N ASN A 109 -6.59 -8.73 -2.16
CA ASN A 109 -7.78 -9.54 -2.45
C ASN A 109 -8.76 -8.86 -3.44
N PRO A 110 -8.36 -8.60 -4.71
CA PRO A 110 -9.20 -7.90 -5.69
C PRO A 110 -10.60 -8.50 -5.91
N ALA A 111 -10.77 -9.82 -5.82
CA ALA A 111 -12.07 -10.48 -5.98
C ALA A 111 -12.91 -10.55 -4.68
N SER A 112 -12.43 -9.97 -3.58
CA SER A 112 -13.15 -9.90 -2.31
C SER A 112 -13.98 -8.62 -2.20
N PRO A 113 -15.19 -8.65 -1.62
CA PRO A 113 -15.94 -7.44 -1.30
C PRO A 113 -15.23 -6.55 -0.26
N TYR A 114 -14.25 -7.10 0.47
CA TYR A 114 -13.41 -6.38 1.43
C TYR A 114 -12.01 -6.09 0.88
N GLY A 115 -11.83 -6.13 -0.45
CA GLY A 115 -10.57 -5.81 -1.09
C GLY A 115 -10.09 -4.40 -0.72
N LYS A 116 -8.77 -4.23 -0.61
CA LYS A 116 -8.16 -2.96 -0.20
C LYS A 116 -7.08 -2.51 -1.17
N GLU A 117 -7.18 -1.26 -1.61
CA GLU A 117 -6.13 -0.60 -2.37
C GLU A 117 -5.06 0.00 -1.44
N PHE A 118 -3.82 -0.03 -1.93
CA PHE A 118 -2.66 0.59 -1.30
C PHE A 118 -2.00 1.53 -2.29
N PHE A 119 -1.84 2.78 -1.86
CA PHE A 119 -1.16 3.82 -2.63
C PHE A 119 0.35 3.80 -2.34
N PRO A 120 1.21 4.23 -3.28
CA PRO A 120 2.66 4.22 -3.07
C PRO A 120 3.14 4.88 -1.76
N ASN A 121 2.55 6.02 -1.40
CA ASN A 121 2.86 6.74 -0.16
C ASN A 121 2.36 6.02 1.09
N GLU A 122 1.26 5.26 1.00
CA GLU A 122 0.78 4.42 2.09
C GLU A 122 1.76 3.26 2.35
N VAL A 123 2.22 2.59 1.30
CA VAL A 123 3.22 1.51 1.40
C VAL A 123 4.51 2.02 2.05
N GLN A 124 5.01 3.18 1.60
CA GLN A 124 6.18 3.80 2.20
C GLN A 124 5.97 4.10 3.69
N ALA A 125 4.82 4.69 4.06
CA ALA A 125 4.52 4.99 5.47
C ALA A 125 4.43 3.72 6.33
N LEU A 126 3.86 2.63 5.80
CA LEU A 126 3.77 1.33 6.49
C LEU A 126 5.16 0.74 6.77
N LEU A 127 6.10 0.89 5.83
CA LEU A 127 7.48 0.43 5.98
C LEU A 127 8.27 1.26 7.00
N GLU A 128 8.15 2.60 6.92
CA GLU A 128 8.85 3.56 7.78
C GLU A 128 8.38 3.53 9.24
N THR A 129 7.07 3.45 9.45
CA THR A 129 6.49 3.48 10.80
C THR A 129 6.81 2.23 11.61
N GLY A 130 7.21 1.14 10.95
CA GLY A 130 7.64 -0.11 11.56
C GLY A 130 6.75 -0.49 12.73
N MET A 131 5.41 -0.53 12.52
CA MET A 131 4.34 -0.45 13.53
C MET A 131 4.67 -0.87 14.96
N ASN A 132 5.43 0.02 15.61
CA ASN A 132 5.67 0.09 17.04
C ASN A 132 6.17 1.50 17.41
N ASN A 133 5.69 2.54 16.71
CA ASN A 133 5.91 3.92 17.12
C ASN A 133 4.55 4.61 17.32
N ALA A 134 4.37 5.12 18.54
CA ALA A 134 3.24 5.91 19.01
C ALA A 134 2.81 7.00 18.00
N PRO A 135 1.55 7.44 18.04
CA PRO A 135 1.01 8.45 17.12
C PRO A 135 1.91 9.69 17.09
N GLN A 136 2.54 9.95 15.95
CA GLN A 136 3.21 11.21 15.68
C GLN A 136 2.13 12.20 15.22
N THR A 137 1.70 13.07 16.11
CA THR A 137 0.93 14.27 15.75
C THR A 137 1.78 15.11 14.80
N ARG A 138 1.55 15.02 13.49
CA ARG A 138 2.07 16.01 12.55
C ARG A 138 1.29 17.30 12.73
N VAL A 139 1.89 18.27 13.42
CA VAL A 139 1.44 19.66 13.35
C VAL A 139 1.66 20.11 11.91
N VAL A 140 0.59 20.49 11.22
CA VAL A 140 0.69 21.20 9.94
C VAL A 140 1.46 22.50 10.21
N GLN A 141 2.72 22.56 9.79
CA GLN A 141 3.43 23.82 9.78
C GLN A 141 2.78 24.69 8.71
N GLU A 142 2.09 25.73 9.17
CA GLU A 142 1.59 26.81 8.34
C GLU A 142 2.74 27.29 7.43
N ILE A 143 2.54 27.10 6.13
CA ILE A 143 3.35 27.72 5.08
C ILE A 143 3.36 29.22 5.35
N ARG A 144 4.44 29.71 5.97
CA ARG A 144 4.70 31.13 6.16
C ARG A 144 4.80 31.76 4.78
N GLY A 145 3.69 32.37 4.36
CA GLY A 145 3.63 33.19 3.17
C GLY A 145 4.72 34.25 3.25
N ASN A 146 5.69 34.16 2.36
CA ASN A 146 6.68 35.20 2.14
C ASN A 146 5.95 36.38 1.46
N LYS A 147 5.23 37.17 2.26
CA LYS A 147 4.57 38.40 1.80
C LYS A 147 5.64 39.45 1.56
N GLY A 148 5.98 39.58 0.27
CA GLY A 148 6.12 40.84 -0.48
C GLY A 148 6.78 42.00 0.24
N ARG A 149 7.96 42.37 -0.25
CA ARG A 149 8.61 43.68 -0.05
C ARG A 149 7.58 44.82 -0.15
N PRO A 150 7.64 45.86 0.72
CA PRO A 150 6.82 47.05 0.53
C PRO A 150 7.29 47.81 -0.71
N LEU A 151 6.37 48.03 -1.66
CA LEU A 151 6.51 49.01 -2.73
C LEU A 151 6.35 50.41 -2.11
N ASN A 152 7.45 51.16 -2.03
CA ASN A 152 7.45 52.58 -1.70
C ASN A 152 6.79 53.37 -2.84
N TYR A 153 5.55 53.82 -2.66
CA TYR A 153 4.94 54.82 -3.52
C TYR A 153 5.33 56.22 -3.00
N HIS A 154 6.18 56.91 -3.77
CA HIS A 154 6.40 58.35 -3.63
C HIS A 154 5.23 59.08 -4.30
N TRP A 155 4.57 60.00 -3.58
CA TRP A 155 3.76 61.04 -4.21
C TRP A 155 4.13 62.41 -3.68
N GLY A 156 4.70 63.23 -4.57
CA GLY A 156 5.04 64.62 -4.32
C GLY A 156 3.90 65.57 -4.69
N ASN A 157 3.40 66.25 -3.65
CA ASN A 157 3.02 67.67 -3.54
C ASN A 157 2.42 68.43 -4.75
N LYS A 158 1.22 69.03 -4.56
CA LYS A 158 0.90 70.41 -4.99
C LYS A 158 -0.18 71.00 -4.09
N GLY A 159 0.13 72.16 -3.49
CA GLY A 159 -0.80 73.00 -2.76
C GLY A 159 -1.66 73.94 -3.63
N ARG A 160 -2.22 74.94 -2.93
CA ARG A 160 -3.23 75.96 -3.30
C ARG A 160 -4.66 75.53 -2.95
N LYS A 161 -5.47 76.29 -2.20
CA LYS A 161 -5.43 77.69 -1.73
C LYS A 161 -5.86 77.76 -0.27
#